data_AF-A0A0C9MA73-F1
#
_entry.id   AF-A0A0C9MA73-F1
#
_cell.length_a   1.000
_cell.length_b   1.000
_cell.length_c   1.000
_cell.angle_alpha   90.00
_cell.angle_beta   90.00
_cell.angle_gamma   90.00
#
_symmetry.space_group_name_H-M   'P 1'
#
loop_
_entity.id
_entity.type
_entity.pdbx_description
1 polymer ?
#
loop_
_entity_poly.entity_id
_entity_poly.type
_entity_poly.pdbx_seq_one_letter_code
_entity_poly.pdbx_strand_id
1 'polypeptide(L)'
;MCKESISIKKPKEMQTCRSWFQQGTTNSVHPRNRAIIDVKDKKSGELRFIKIRHRLSKFYAVSLVDPVTFEVWAETQVKSATARIKPIILHLDNKQDTTVELKDTSRIGFEWTFAWEGEKYRW
;
A
#
# COMPACT_ATOMS: atom_id res chain seq x y z
N MET A 1 -39.40 -1.95 -12.02
CA MET A 1 -38.16 -1.15 -12.17
C MET A 1 -37.31 -1.38 -10.93
N CYS A 2 -36.37 -2.32 -10.97
CA CYS A 2 -35.41 -2.51 -9.89
C CYS A 2 -34.19 -1.65 -10.18
N LYS A 3 -33.95 -0.60 -9.38
CA LYS A 3 -32.67 0.10 -9.37
C LYS A 3 -31.73 -0.70 -8.47
N GLU A 4 -30.96 -1.61 -9.07
CA GLU A 4 -29.80 -2.20 -8.40
C GLU A 4 -28.83 -1.08 -8.03
N SER A 5 -28.65 -0.91 -6.73
CA SER A 5 -27.62 -0.04 -6.18
C SER A 5 -26.29 -0.75 -6.39
N ILE A 6 -25.63 -0.44 -7.51
CA ILE A 6 -24.25 -0.87 -7.76
C ILE A 6 -23.39 -0.18 -6.72
N SER A 7 -23.16 -0.87 -5.61
CA SER A 7 -22.07 -0.59 -4.68
C SER A 7 -20.78 -0.76 -5.47
N ILE A 8 -20.28 0.34 -6.03
CA ILE A 8 -19.00 0.37 -6.73
C ILE A 8 -17.95 0.06 -5.67
N LYS A 9 -17.59 -1.22 -5.55
CA LYS A 9 -16.40 -1.67 -4.84
C LYS A 9 -15.26 -0.79 -5.33
N LYS A 10 -14.75 0.10 -4.47
CA LYS A 10 -13.57 0.91 -4.83
C LYS A 10 -12.48 -0.08 -5.26
N PRO A 11 -11.84 0.12 -6.42
CA PRO A 11 -10.92 -0.85 -6.98
C PRO A 11 -9.89 -1.29 -5.94
N LYS A 12 -9.56 -2.58 -5.89
CA LYS A 12 -8.58 -3.17 -4.94
C LYS A 12 -7.28 -2.34 -4.93
N GLU A 13 -6.91 -1.80 -6.09
CA GLU A 13 -5.76 -0.90 -6.31
C GLU A 13 -5.76 0.34 -5.40
N MET A 14 -6.93 0.98 -5.22
CA MET A 14 -7.06 2.19 -4.43
C MET A 14 -6.91 1.91 -2.93
N GLN A 15 -7.26 0.69 -2.47
CA GLN A 15 -7.12 0.28 -1.07
C GLN A 15 -5.68 -0.09 -0.74
N THR A 16 -4.98 -0.79 -1.65
CA THR A 16 -3.56 -1.12 -1.56
C THR A 16 -2.71 0.14 -1.41
N CYS A 17 -2.90 1.14 -2.27
CA CYS A 17 -2.19 2.41 -2.18
C CYS A 17 -2.55 3.18 -0.89
N ARG A 18 -3.84 3.25 -0.51
CA ARG A 18 -4.26 3.93 0.74
C ARG A 18 -3.65 3.30 1.99
N SER A 19 -3.54 1.97 2.04
CA SER A 19 -2.98 1.23 3.17
C SER A 19 -1.46 1.45 3.30
N TRP A 20 -0.77 1.56 2.17
CA TRP A 20 0.65 1.89 2.11
C TRP A 20 0.97 3.25 2.74
N PHE A 21 0.05 4.21 2.57
CA PHE A 21 0.13 5.58 3.07
C PHE A 21 -0.71 5.85 4.32
N GLN A 22 -1.32 4.85 4.96
CA GLN A 22 -2.05 5.00 6.24
C GLN A 22 -3.30 5.90 6.20
N GLN A 23 -3.90 6.16 5.03
CA GLN A 23 -5.05 7.05 4.95
C GLN A 23 -6.35 6.31 5.31
N GLY A 24 -7.00 6.73 6.40
CA GLY A 24 -8.18 6.03 6.92
C GLY A 24 -7.88 4.65 7.49
N THR A 25 -6.63 4.40 7.88
CA THR A 25 -6.21 3.14 8.52
C THR A 25 -5.45 3.40 9.82
N THR A 26 -5.35 2.39 10.68
CA THR A 26 -4.53 2.37 11.89
C THR A 26 -3.54 1.22 11.82
N ASN A 27 -2.36 1.43 12.39
CA ASN A 27 -1.28 0.44 12.34
C ASN A 27 -0.99 -0.12 13.73
N SER A 28 -0.97 -1.45 13.84
CA SER A 28 -0.47 -2.14 15.03
C SER A 28 0.70 -3.04 14.67
N VAL A 29 1.81 -2.89 15.39
CA VAL A 29 3.00 -3.72 15.21
C VAL A 29 2.78 -5.07 15.90
N HIS A 30 3.11 -6.17 15.22
CA HIS A 30 2.97 -7.50 15.82
C HIS A 30 3.91 -7.65 17.04
N PRO A 31 3.42 -8.13 18.19
CA PRO A 31 4.16 -8.08 19.46
C PRO A 31 5.47 -8.89 19.44
N ARG A 32 5.52 -9.96 18.65
CA ARG A 32 6.70 -10.85 18.55
C ARG A 32 7.58 -10.56 17.33
N ASN A 33 7.07 -9.78 16.36
CA ASN A 33 7.81 -9.50 15.13
C ASN A 33 7.55 -8.08 14.64
N ARG A 34 8.48 -7.17 14.94
CA ARG A 34 8.35 -5.76 14.55
C ARG A 34 8.37 -5.49 13.03
N ALA A 35 8.71 -6.51 12.23
CA ALA A 35 8.63 -6.41 10.77
C ALA A 35 7.18 -6.52 10.26
N ILE A 36 6.27 -7.10 11.04
CA ILE A 36 4.87 -7.33 10.66
C ILE A 36 4.02 -6.21 11.28
N ILE A 37 3.26 -5.56 10.42
CA ILE A 37 2.40 -4.42 10.77
C ILE A 37 1.02 -4.71 10.22
N ASP A 38 0.05 -4.84 11.12
CA ASP A 38 -1.36 -4.92 10.75
C ASP A 38 -1.82 -3.54 10.28
N VAL A 39 -2.45 -3.49 9.12
CA VAL A 39 -3.07 -2.28 8.58
C VAL A 39 -4.58 -2.46 8.63
N LYS A 40 -5.22 -1.74 9.57
CA LYS A 40 -6.65 -1.87 9.87
C LYS A 40 -7.41 -0.67 9.35
N ASP A 41 -8.63 -0.84 8.88
CA ASP A 41 -9.52 0.29 8.59
C ASP A 41 -9.80 1.10 9.87
N LYS A 42 -9.68 2.42 9.81
CA LYS A 42 -9.76 3.30 10.99
C LYS A 42 -11.17 3.37 11.58
N LYS A 43 -12.21 3.22 10.75
CA LYS A 43 -13.60 3.35 11.20
C LYS A 43 -14.13 2.05 11.78
N SER A 44 -13.84 0.94 11.11
CA SER A 44 -14.34 -0.39 11.47
C SER A 44 -13.37 -1.19 12.34
N GLY A 45 -12.08 -0.84 12.35
CA GLY A 45 -11.03 -1.64 13.02
C GLY A 45 -10.69 -2.94 12.29
N GLU A 46 -11.33 -3.21 11.15
CA GLU A 46 -11.16 -4.44 10.37
C GLU A 46 -9.75 -4.52 9.79
N LEU A 47 -9.08 -5.67 9.92
CA LEU A 47 -7.79 -5.92 9.29
C LEU A 47 -7.94 -5.94 7.76
N ARG A 48 -7.33 -4.97 7.08
CA ARG A 48 -7.36 -4.87 5.61
C ARG A 48 -6.15 -5.52 4.98
N PHE A 49 -4.97 -5.29 5.55
CA PHE A 49 -3.71 -5.78 5.01
C PHE A 49 -2.70 -6.09 6.10
N ILE A 50 -1.70 -6.90 5.75
CA ILE A 50 -0.48 -7.10 6.52
C ILE A 50 0.68 -6.46 5.76
N LYS A 51 1.36 -5.50 6.37
CA LYS A 51 2.59 -4.90 5.86
C LYS A 51 3.79 -5.61 6.47
N ILE A 52 4.66 -6.17 5.63
CA ILE A 52 5.86 -6.91 6.02
C ILE A 52 7.10 -6.11 5.61
N ARG A 53 7.95 -5.76 6.56
CA ARG A 53 9.27 -5.15 6.31
C ARG A 53 10.33 -6.23 6.22
N HIS A 54 10.88 -6.45 5.03
CA HIS A 54 11.91 -7.46 4.82
C HIS A 54 13.25 -6.96 5.36
N ARG A 55 13.94 -7.83 6.10
CA ARG A 55 15.28 -7.55 6.63
C ARG A 55 16.33 -7.97 5.62
N LEU A 56 16.54 -7.15 4.60
CA LEU A 56 17.61 -7.36 3.61
C LEU A 56 18.83 -6.50 3.99
N SER A 57 20.04 -7.03 3.80
CA SER A 57 21.28 -6.39 4.27
C SER A 57 21.64 -5.11 3.49
N LYS A 58 21.22 -5.00 2.23
CA LYS A 58 21.59 -3.89 1.32
C LYS A 58 20.41 -3.10 0.78
N PHE A 59 19.20 -3.55 1.06
CA PHE A 59 17.99 -2.97 0.51
C PHE A 59 16.93 -2.81 1.59
N TYR A 60 16.14 -1.75 1.46
CA TYR A 60 14.86 -1.65 2.12
C TYR A 60 13.82 -2.27 1.20
N ALA A 61 13.17 -3.34 1.67
CA ALA A 61 12.08 -3.96 0.94
C ALA A 61 10.87 -4.14 1.85
N VAL A 62 9.70 -4.00 1.27
CA VAL A 62 8.43 -4.15 1.97
C VAL A 62 7.39 -4.72 1.02
N SER A 63 6.59 -5.63 1.54
CA SER A 63 5.41 -6.16 0.86
C SER A 63 4.14 -5.84 1.65
N LEU A 64 3.06 -5.63 0.93
CA LEU A 64 1.70 -5.54 1.44
C LEU A 64 0.96 -6.80 0.99
N VAL A 65 0.35 -7.46 1.95
CA VAL A 65 -0.14 -8.83 1.80
C VAL A 65 -1.61 -8.90 2.23
N ASP A 66 -2.40 -9.68 1.52
CA ASP A 66 -3.77 -9.99 1.93
C ASP A 66 -3.78 -10.86 3.19
N PRO A 67 -4.55 -10.49 4.24
CA PRO A 67 -4.47 -11.16 5.54
C PRO A 67 -5.08 -12.56 5.55
N VAL A 68 -5.85 -12.95 4.52
CA VAL A 68 -6.55 -14.24 4.44
C VAL A 68 -5.78 -15.22 3.55
N THR A 69 -5.39 -14.78 2.36
CA THR A 69 -4.74 -15.59 1.33
C THR A 69 -3.21 -15.56 1.41
N PHE A 70 -2.65 -14.56 2.10
CA PHE A 70 -1.22 -14.27 2.13
C PHE A 70 -0.59 -13.95 0.77
N GLU A 71 -1.40 -13.63 -0.24
CA GLU A 71 -0.91 -13.17 -1.54
C GLU A 71 -0.34 -11.75 -1.43
N VAL A 72 0.79 -11.52 -2.11
CA VAL A 72 1.42 -10.19 -2.17
C VAL A 72 0.66 -9.33 -3.17
N TRP A 73 0.13 -8.21 -2.70
CA TRP A 73 -0.64 -7.28 -3.54
C TRP A 73 0.19 -6.11 -4.03
N ALA A 74 1.18 -5.71 -3.24
CA ALA A 74 2.14 -4.69 -3.66
C ALA A 74 3.46 -4.84 -2.94
N GLU A 75 4.54 -4.46 -3.59
CA GLU A 75 5.85 -4.46 -2.99
C GLU A 75 6.77 -3.37 -3.54
N THR A 76 7.80 -3.05 -2.77
CA THR A 76 8.86 -2.16 -3.20
C THR A 76 10.19 -2.68 -2.69
N GLN A 77 11.24 -2.47 -3.49
CA GLN A 77 12.61 -2.68 -3.09
C GLN A 77 13.44 -1.49 -3.54
N VAL A 78 14.08 -0.82 -2.57
CA VAL A 78 14.91 0.36 -2.79
C VAL A 78 16.16 0.29 -1.92
N LYS A 79 17.17 1.12 -2.22
CA LYS A 79 18.40 1.16 -1.42
C LYS A 79 18.19 1.64 0.02
N SER A 80 17.18 2.48 0.27
CA SER A 80 16.92 3.05 1.60
C SER A 80 15.42 3.31 1.82
N ALA A 81 14.97 3.20 3.07
CA ALA A 81 13.64 3.61 3.49
C ALA A 81 13.33 5.10 3.22
N THR A 82 14.36 5.93 3.09
CA THR A 82 14.27 7.37 2.81
C THR A 82 14.50 7.73 1.34
N ALA A 83 14.59 6.74 0.43
CA ALA A 83 14.76 7.00 -0.99
C ALA A 83 13.60 7.87 -1.52
N ARG A 84 13.91 9.02 -2.14
CA ARG A 84 12.92 9.98 -2.66
C ARG A 84 12.01 9.43 -3.75
N ILE A 85 12.44 8.37 -4.44
CA ILE A 85 11.65 7.68 -5.43
C ILE A 85 11.60 6.22 -5.03
N LYS A 86 10.39 5.67 -4.93
CA LYS A 86 10.15 4.27 -4.61
C LYS A 86 9.24 3.69 -5.68
N PRO A 87 9.74 2.80 -6.56
CA PRO A 87 8.86 2.04 -7.42
C PRO A 87 8.07 1.05 -6.56
N ILE A 88 6.76 1.08 -6.68
CA ILE A 88 5.85 0.12 -6.06
C ILE A 88 5.31 -0.74 -7.19
N ILE A 89 5.59 -2.03 -7.12
CA ILE A 89 5.01 -3.03 -8.01
C ILE A 89 3.64 -3.38 -7.44
N LEU A 90 2.62 -3.32 -8.28
CA LEU A 90 1.25 -3.72 -7.97
C LEU A 90 0.97 -5.04 -8.67
N HIS A 91 0.66 -6.06 -7.88
CA HIS A 91 0.24 -7.37 -8.38
C HIS A 91 -1.28 -7.36 -8.48
N LEU A 92 -1.77 -7.31 -9.71
CA LEU A 92 -3.19 -7.23 -10.01
C LEU A 92 -3.68 -8.60 -10.48
N ASP A 93 -4.70 -9.15 -9.80
CA ASP A 93 -5.29 -10.43 -10.16
C ASP A 93 -5.60 -10.49 -11.67
N ASN A 94 -4.99 -11.45 -12.36
CA ASN A 94 -5.19 -11.70 -13.79
C ASN A 94 -4.79 -10.55 -14.74
N LYS A 95 -3.92 -9.62 -14.30
CA LYS A 95 -3.32 -8.57 -15.13
C LYS A 95 -1.80 -8.60 -15.02
N GLN A 96 -1.13 -7.92 -15.95
CA GLN A 96 0.31 -7.72 -15.87
C GLN A 96 0.66 -6.82 -14.68
N ASP A 97 1.71 -7.19 -13.95
CA ASP A 97 2.29 -6.36 -12.91
C ASP A 97 2.50 -4.94 -13.40
N THR A 98 2.01 -3.97 -12.63
CA THR A 98 2.16 -2.56 -12.97
C THR A 98 3.02 -1.87 -11.95
N THR A 99 3.99 -1.09 -12.40
CA THR A 99 4.85 -0.31 -11.50
C THR A 99 4.36 1.13 -11.43
N VAL A 100 4.14 1.62 -10.21
CA VAL A 100 3.87 3.04 -9.94
C VAL A 100 5.05 3.67 -9.20
N GLU A 101 5.40 4.89 -9.57
CA GLU A 101 6.45 5.64 -8.87
C GLU A 101 5.84 6.47 -7.76
N LEU A 102 6.23 6.16 -6.52
CA LEU A 102 5.98 7.01 -5.39
C LEU A 102 7.14 8.01 -5.24
N LYS A 103 6.85 9.30 -5.38
CA LYS A 103 7.85 10.39 -5.39
C LYS A 103 7.67 11.34 -4.23
N ASP A 104 8.73 11.59 -3.48
CA ASP A 104 8.79 12.65 -2.49
C ASP A 104 8.87 13.99 -3.22
N THR A 105 7.78 14.77 -3.16
CA THR A 105 7.65 16.09 -3.80
C THR A 105 7.77 17.24 -2.81
N SER A 106 8.07 16.95 -1.54
CA SER A 106 8.17 17.99 -0.53
C SER A 106 9.34 18.95 -0.79
N ARG A 107 9.06 20.25 -0.67
CA ARG A 107 10.10 21.28 -0.51
C ARG A 107 10.44 21.50 0.97
N ILE A 108 9.45 21.33 1.85
CA ILE A 108 9.53 21.38 3.32
C ILE A 108 8.53 20.35 3.85
N GLY A 109 8.92 19.49 4.79
CA GLY A 109 8.05 18.45 5.37
C GLY A 109 8.13 17.09 4.65
N PHE A 110 7.02 16.35 4.61
CA PHE A 110 6.90 15.07 3.88
C PHE A 110 5.69 15.17 2.97
N GLU A 111 5.92 15.05 1.66
CA GLU A 111 4.86 15.03 0.65
C GLU A 111 5.20 13.94 -0.38
N TRP A 112 4.32 12.98 -0.59
CA TRP A 112 4.49 11.91 -1.56
C TRP A 112 3.41 11.96 -2.64
N THR A 113 3.80 11.86 -3.89
CA THR A 113 2.87 11.79 -5.02
C THR A 113 3.00 10.46 -5.76
N PHE A 114 1.88 9.95 -6.26
CA PHE A 114 1.86 8.86 -7.23
C PHE A 114 0.77 9.11 -8.27
N ALA A 115 0.96 8.58 -9.48
CA ALA A 115 -0.03 8.64 -10.55
C ALA A 115 -0.52 7.22 -10.89
N TRP A 116 -1.82 7.05 -11.06
CA TRP A 116 -2.44 5.77 -11.42
C TRP A 116 -3.72 6.01 -12.22
N GLU A 117 -3.91 5.28 -13.33
CA GLU A 117 -5.12 5.37 -14.18
C GLU A 117 -5.52 6.80 -14.57
N GLY A 118 -4.55 7.68 -14.81
CA GLY A 118 -4.78 9.08 -15.18
C GLY A 118 -5.05 10.02 -14.00
N GLU A 119 -5.20 9.48 -12.79
CA GLU A 119 -5.38 10.24 -11.56
C GLU A 119 -4.04 10.50 -10.86
N LYS A 120 -3.90 11.69 -10.27
CA LYS A 120 -2.76 12.04 -9.42
C LYS A 120 -3.20 12.06 -7.96
N TYR A 121 -2.45 11.34 -7.15
CA TYR A 121 -2.65 11.27 -5.72
C TYR A 121 -1.47 11.96 -5.03
N ARG A 122 -1.77 12.75 -4.01
CA ARG A 122 -0.79 13.49 -3.21
C ARG A 122 -1.03 13.21 -1.73
N TRP A 123 0.05 13.08 -0.99
CA TRP A 123 0.07 12.75 0.44
C TRP A 123 1.03 13.65 1.15
#